data_AF-A0A844ZR28-F1
#
_entry.id   AF-A0A844ZR28-F1
#
_cell.length_a   1.000
_cell.length_b   1.000
_cell.length_c   1.000
_cell.angle_alpha   90.00
_cell.angle_beta   90.00
_cell.angle_gamma   90.00
#
_symmetry.space_group_name_H-M   'P 1'
#
loop_
_entity.id
_entity.type
_entity.pdbx_description
1 polymer ?
#
loop_
_entity_poly.entity_id
_entity_poly.type
_entity_poly.pdbx_seq_one_letter_code
_entity_poly.pdbx_strand_id
1 'polypeptide(L)'
;MIRTGSRLRQIGWAVALSLCVTGFVALTFRVNAVKSEVRLAEREIVALEREKEILEIEFQTRASQQQLANWNRVEFGYQAPEASQYLENERQLASLGMPRSADAPDPIRVALAPVEGEEGGFPDFVSPITGEPAQAKEIEQSGETEKPESNPMSAPRSLSDRLARDNPIGRQIGRAKE
;
A
#
# COMPACT_ATOMS: atom_id res chain seq x y z
N MET A 1 -83.32 -1.72 21.02
CA MET A 1 -83.33 -2.69 19.89
C MET A 1 -81.89 -2.93 19.47
N ILE A 2 -81.36 -4.10 19.81
CA ILE A 2 -79.93 -4.42 19.75
C ILE A 2 -79.53 -4.69 18.29
N ARG A 3 -78.57 -3.90 17.78
CA ARG A 3 -77.94 -4.06 16.46
C ARG A 3 -77.03 -5.31 16.45
N THR A 4 -77.60 -6.50 16.39
CA THR A 4 -76.83 -7.76 16.34
C THR A 4 -76.18 -7.97 14.96
N GLY A 5 -76.81 -7.50 13.87
CA GLY A 5 -76.28 -7.65 12.50
C GLY A 5 -75.02 -6.84 12.19
N SER A 6 -74.82 -5.66 12.80
CA SER A 6 -73.63 -4.84 12.55
C SER A 6 -72.38 -5.36 13.26
N ARG A 7 -72.56 -6.03 14.41
CA ARG A 7 -71.47 -6.59 15.21
C ARG A 7 -70.80 -7.75 14.49
N LEU A 8 -71.58 -8.67 13.89
CA LEU A 8 -71.03 -9.77 13.08
C LEU A 8 -70.22 -9.26 11.88
N ARG A 9 -70.74 -8.25 11.16
CA ARG A 9 -70.02 -7.64 10.03
C ARG A 9 -68.73 -6.94 10.49
N GLN A 10 -68.77 -6.25 11.62
CA GLN A 10 -67.60 -5.58 12.20
C GLN A 10 -66.53 -6.59 12.63
N ILE A 11 -66.92 -7.72 13.22
CA ILE A 11 -66.01 -8.82 13.59
C ILE A 11 -65.38 -9.41 12.32
N GLY A 12 -66.17 -9.64 11.26
CA GLY A 12 -65.65 -10.12 9.98
C GLY A 12 -64.58 -9.19 9.38
N TRP A 13 -64.85 -7.88 9.40
CA TRP A 13 -63.85 -6.88 8.96
C TRP A 13 -62.62 -6.83 9.86
N ALA A 14 -62.77 -6.98 11.18
CA ALA A 14 -61.66 -7.03 12.12
C ALA A 14 -60.75 -8.24 11.86
N VAL A 15 -61.33 -9.42 11.61
CA VAL A 15 -60.58 -10.64 11.27
C VAL A 15 -59.86 -10.47 9.93
N ALA A 16 -60.53 -9.92 8.91
CA ALA A 16 -59.92 -9.68 7.60
C ALA A 16 -58.71 -8.72 7.69
N LEU A 17 -58.85 -7.62 8.44
CA LEU A 17 -57.74 -6.69 8.68
C LEU A 17 -56.61 -7.35 9.48
N SER A 18 -56.94 -8.10 10.52
CA SER A 18 -55.94 -8.83 11.31
C SER A 18 -55.14 -9.82 10.47
N LEU A 19 -55.81 -10.56 9.57
CA LEU A 19 -55.14 -11.48 8.66
C LEU A 19 -54.20 -10.75 7.70
N CYS A 20 -54.66 -9.62 7.14
CA CYS A 20 -53.85 -8.80 6.25
C CYS A 20 -52.60 -8.24 6.96
N VAL A 21 -52.77 -7.69 8.16
CA VAL A 21 -51.66 -7.18 8.99
C VAL A 21 -50.69 -8.31 9.33
N THR A 22 -51.19 -9.48 9.71
CA THR A 22 -50.34 -10.63 10.04
C THR A 22 -49.53 -11.08 8.83
N GLY A 23 -50.14 -11.14 7.64
CA GLY A 23 -49.45 -11.46 6.40
C GLY A 23 -48.37 -10.43 6.04
N PHE A 24 -48.67 -9.14 6.20
CA PHE A 24 -47.71 -8.05 5.97
C PHE A 24 -46.51 -8.13 6.92
N VAL A 25 -46.76 -8.38 8.20
CA VAL A 25 -45.70 -8.52 9.21
C VAL A 25 -44.83 -9.75 8.91
N ALA A 26 -45.44 -10.90 8.60
CA ALA A 26 -44.71 -12.11 8.25
C ALA A 26 -43.80 -11.91 7.03
N LEU A 27 -44.29 -11.23 5.99
CA LEU A 27 -43.49 -10.89 4.82
C LEU A 27 -42.34 -9.94 5.17
N THR A 28 -42.58 -8.94 6.02
CA THR A 28 -41.55 -7.99 6.46
C THR A 28 -40.43 -8.70 7.22
N PHE A 29 -40.77 -9.63 8.11
CA PHE A 29 -39.77 -10.47 8.80
C PHE A 29 -38.96 -11.32 7.82
N ARG A 30 -39.62 -11.94 6.84
CA ARG A 30 -38.93 -12.75 5.83
C ARG A 30 -37.97 -11.91 4.98
N VAL A 31 -38.38 -10.70 4.56
CA VAL A 31 -37.50 -9.78 3.82
C VAL A 31 -36.31 -9.35 4.67
N ASN A 32 -36.50 -9.09 5.96
CA ASN A 32 -35.40 -8.74 6.86
C ASN A 32 -34.42 -9.90 7.07
N ALA A 33 -34.93 -11.13 7.18
CA ALA A 33 -34.08 -12.32 7.26
C ALA A 33 -33.24 -12.49 5.98
N VAL A 34 -33.87 -12.46 4.81
CA VAL A 34 -33.17 -12.57 3.51
C VAL A 34 -32.15 -11.45 3.33
N LYS A 35 -32.49 -10.20 3.67
CA LYS A 35 -31.56 -9.06 3.61
C LYS A 35 -30.35 -9.26 4.53
N SER A 36 -30.52 -9.90 5.69
CA SER A 36 -29.42 -10.22 6.59
C SER A 36 -28.51 -11.29 6.00
N GLU A 37 -29.08 -12.35 5.43
CA GLU A 37 -28.33 -13.43 4.77
C GLU A 37 -27.50 -12.89 3.59
N VAL A 38 -28.13 -12.06 2.73
CA VAL A 38 -27.44 -11.41 1.61
C VAL A 38 -26.26 -10.57 2.10
N ARG A 39 -26.44 -9.79 3.18
CA ARG A 39 -25.35 -8.99 3.75
C ARG A 39 -24.20 -9.81 4.32
N LEU A 40 -24.47 -11.00 4.86
CA LEU A 40 -23.42 -11.89 5.33
C LEU A 40 -22.63 -12.46 4.15
N ALA A 41 -23.33 -12.93 3.11
CA ALA A 41 -22.71 -13.41 1.88
C ALA A 41 -21.87 -12.33 1.18
N GLU A 42 -22.37 -11.09 1.08
CA GLU A 42 -21.61 -9.95 0.54
C GLU A 42 -20.30 -9.69 1.32
N ARG A 43 -20.35 -9.78 2.66
CA ARG A 43 -19.15 -9.61 3.49
C ARG A 43 -18.15 -10.75 3.29
N GLU A 44 -18.63 -11.97 3.12
CA GLU A 44 -17.79 -13.13 2.83
C GLU A 44 -17.13 -13.01 1.45
N ILE A 45 -17.88 -12.60 0.43
CA ILE A 45 -17.34 -12.32 -0.91
C ILE A 45 -16.22 -11.28 -0.83
N VAL A 46 -16.46 -10.15 -0.18
CA VAL A 46 -15.43 -9.09 -0.04
C VAL A 46 -14.21 -9.58 0.74
N ALA A 47 -14.39 -10.44 1.74
CA ALA A 47 -13.27 -11.02 2.49
C ALA A 47 -12.43 -11.96 1.61
N LEU A 48 -13.08 -12.84 0.85
CA LEU A 48 -12.44 -13.76 -0.09
C LEU A 48 -11.74 -13.04 -1.23
N GLU A 49 -12.32 -11.97 -1.77
CA GLU A 49 -11.71 -11.13 -2.81
C GLU A 49 -10.40 -10.52 -2.32
N ARG A 50 -10.37 -10.01 -1.08
CA ARG A 50 -9.16 -9.47 -0.46
C ARG A 50 -8.09 -10.54 -0.25
N GLU A 51 -8.48 -11.73 0.20
CA GLU A 51 -7.55 -12.85 0.34
C GLU A 51 -6.96 -13.25 -1.02
N LYS A 52 -7.80 -13.31 -2.06
CA LYS A 52 -7.36 -13.58 -3.44
C LYS A 52 -6.37 -12.52 -3.93
N GLU A 53 -6.64 -11.25 -3.68
CA GLU A 53 -5.76 -10.15 -4.07
C GLU A 53 -4.38 -10.27 -3.40
N ILE A 54 -4.35 -10.55 -2.09
CA ILE A 54 -3.11 -10.77 -1.34
C ILE A 54 -2.33 -11.94 -1.94
N LEU A 55 -3.00 -13.07 -2.18
CA LEU A 55 -2.36 -14.26 -2.76
C LEU A 55 -1.81 -13.97 -4.16
N GLU A 56 -2.56 -13.25 -4.99
CA GLU A 56 -2.12 -12.85 -6.32
C GLU A 56 -0.85 -11.99 -6.26
N ILE A 57 -0.83 -10.99 -5.36
CA ILE A 57 0.34 -10.13 -5.18
C ILE A 57 1.54 -10.94 -4.70
N GLU A 58 1.37 -11.85 -3.75
CA GLU A 58 2.45 -12.73 -3.29
C GLU A 58 3.00 -13.59 -4.43
N PHE A 59 2.12 -14.16 -5.25
CA PHE A 59 2.52 -14.96 -6.41
C PHE A 59 3.24 -14.14 -7.46
N GLN A 60 2.69 -12.99 -7.85
CA GLN A 60 3.30 -12.09 -8.84
C GLN A 60 4.67 -11.60 -8.36
N THR A 61 4.79 -11.24 -7.08
CA THR A 61 6.07 -10.79 -6.51
C THR A 61 7.11 -11.91 -6.54
N ARG A 62 6.77 -13.14 -6.13
CA ARG A 62 7.71 -14.27 -6.14
C ARG A 62 8.07 -14.73 -7.55
N ALA A 63 7.09 -14.82 -8.44
CA ALA A 63 7.30 -15.25 -9.82
C ALA A 63 8.12 -14.24 -10.63
N SER A 64 7.87 -12.93 -10.46
CA SER A 64 8.61 -11.87 -11.15
C SER A 64 10.10 -11.89 -10.82
N GLN A 65 10.46 -12.05 -9.53
CA GLN A 65 11.86 -12.17 -9.12
C GLN A 65 12.55 -13.39 -9.76
N GLN A 66 11.87 -14.54 -9.80
CA GLN A 66 12.42 -15.75 -10.39
C GLN A 66 12.53 -15.66 -11.92
N GLN A 67 11.57 -15.01 -12.58
CA GLN A 67 11.60 -14.75 -14.02
C GLN A 67 12.77 -13.82 -14.38
N LEU A 68 12.92 -12.69 -13.68
CA LEU A 68 14.04 -11.76 -13.90
C LEU A 68 15.39 -12.43 -13.64
N ALA A 69 15.52 -13.24 -12.59
CA ALA A 69 16.74 -13.98 -12.32
C ALA A 69 17.05 -15.01 -13.42
N ASN A 70 16.03 -15.67 -13.97
CA ASN A 70 16.20 -16.61 -15.07
C ASN A 70 16.60 -15.88 -16.37
N TRP A 71 15.92 -14.78 -16.70
CA TRP A 71 16.27 -13.97 -17.87
C TRP A 71 17.67 -13.38 -17.78
N ASN A 72 18.06 -12.81 -16.63
CA ASN A 72 19.42 -12.34 -16.40
C ASN A 72 20.46 -13.43 -16.60
N ARG A 73 20.17 -14.67 -16.19
CA ARG A 73 21.05 -15.82 -16.37
C ARG A 73 21.14 -16.27 -17.82
N VAL A 74 20.02 -16.33 -18.53
CA VAL A 74 19.94 -16.85 -19.90
C VAL A 74 20.47 -15.84 -20.92
N GLU A 75 20.09 -14.56 -20.78
CA GLU A 75 20.39 -13.52 -21.77
C GLU A 75 21.74 -12.83 -21.50
N PHE A 76 22.03 -12.52 -20.23
CA PHE A 76 23.21 -11.74 -19.86
C PHE A 76 24.29 -12.56 -19.13
N GLY A 77 23.99 -13.81 -18.75
CA GLY A 77 24.88 -14.61 -17.90
C GLY A 77 25.08 -14.00 -16.51
N TYR A 78 24.26 -13.03 -16.12
CA TYR A 78 24.36 -12.38 -14.82
C TYR A 78 23.84 -13.31 -13.73
N GLN A 79 24.73 -13.65 -12.81
CA GLN A 79 24.44 -14.37 -11.58
C GLN A 79 24.79 -13.47 -10.41
N ALA A 80 23.98 -13.51 -9.34
CA ALA A 80 24.33 -12.83 -8.11
C ALA A 80 25.69 -13.37 -7.60
N PRO A 81 26.64 -12.51 -7.21
CA PRO A 81 27.93 -12.96 -6.70
C PRO A 81 27.74 -13.85 -5.47
N GLU A 82 28.50 -14.94 -5.41
CA GLU A 82 28.53 -15.81 -4.23
C GLU A 82 29.18 -15.08 -3.06
N ALA A 83 28.84 -15.47 -1.82
CA ALA A 83 29.40 -14.86 -0.61
C ALA A 83 30.94 -14.87 -0.60
N SER A 84 31.56 -15.90 -1.19
CA SER A 84 33.01 -16.03 -1.29
C SER A 84 33.68 -15.07 -2.29
N GLN A 85 32.91 -14.38 -3.12
CA GLN A 85 33.41 -13.37 -4.07
C GLN A 85 33.45 -11.98 -3.44
N TYR A 86 32.82 -11.79 -2.27
CA TYR A 86 32.90 -10.54 -1.52
C TYR A 86 34.14 -10.53 -0.63
N LEU A 87 34.77 -9.37 -0.54
CA LEU A 87 35.87 -9.13 0.39
C LEU A 87 35.26 -8.60 1.69
N GLU A 88 35.60 -9.25 2.80
CA GLU A 88 35.00 -8.97 4.10
C GLU A 88 35.66 -7.78 4.79
N ASN A 89 36.86 -7.39 4.36
CA ASN A 89 37.64 -6.34 4.99
C ASN A 89 38.58 -5.64 4.00
N GLU A 90 38.91 -4.39 4.31
CA GLU A 90 39.80 -3.53 3.52
C GLU A 90 41.23 -4.09 3.44
N ARG A 91 41.61 -4.93 4.40
CA ARG A 91 42.91 -5.61 4.42
C ARG A 91 42.98 -6.74 3.38
N GLN A 92 41.91 -7.51 3.19
CA GLN A 92 41.77 -8.46 2.08
C GLN A 92 41.80 -7.72 0.74
N LEU A 93 41.15 -6.55 0.66
CA LEU A 93 41.22 -5.68 -0.52
C LEU A 93 42.64 -5.16 -0.78
N ALA A 94 43.37 -4.74 0.26
CA ALA A 94 44.75 -4.30 0.15
C ALA A 94 45.69 -5.44 -0.32
N SER A 95 45.39 -6.69 0.00
CA SER A 95 46.18 -7.85 -0.45
C SER A 95 46.06 -8.14 -1.94
N LEU A 96 44.98 -7.68 -2.58
CA LEU A 96 44.76 -7.79 -4.03
C LEU A 96 45.47 -6.66 -4.81
N GLY A 97 45.95 -5.62 -4.13
CA GLY A 97 46.70 -4.53 -4.75
C GLY A 97 48.09 -4.99 -5.16
N MET A 98 48.30 -5.29 -6.45
CA MET A 98 49.64 -5.51 -6.97
C MET A 98 50.42 -4.19 -7.12
N PRO A 99 51.72 -4.15 -6.77
CA PRO A 99 52.57 -3.02 -7.12
C PRO A 99 52.63 -2.91 -8.66
N ARG A 100 52.68 -1.67 -9.17
CA ARG A 100 52.79 -1.46 -10.63
C ARG A 100 54.05 -2.15 -11.14
N SER A 101 53.89 -2.91 -12.22
CA SER A 101 55.02 -3.45 -12.97
C SER A 101 55.90 -2.30 -13.47
N ALA A 102 57.21 -2.51 -13.56
CA ALA A 102 58.15 -1.56 -14.13
C ALA A 102 57.83 -1.22 -15.60
N ASP A 103 57.08 -2.11 -16.27
CA ASP A 103 56.63 -1.97 -17.67
C ASP A 103 55.13 -1.61 -17.77
N ALA A 104 54.50 -1.24 -16.64
CA ALA A 104 53.10 -0.83 -16.65
C ALA A 104 52.98 0.52 -17.38
N PRO A 105 52.02 0.66 -18.32
CA PRO A 105 51.77 1.93 -18.99
C PRO A 105 51.54 3.06 -18.00
N ASP A 106 51.92 4.28 -18.38
CA ASP A 106 51.63 5.48 -17.60
C ASP A 106 50.14 5.52 -17.23
N PRO A 107 49.80 5.95 -16.00
CA PRO A 107 48.42 5.95 -15.57
C PRO A 107 47.65 6.84 -16.53
N ILE A 108 46.69 6.24 -17.23
CA ILE A 108 45.71 7.01 -17.99
C ILE A 108 44.95 7.80 -16.94
N ARG A 109 45.41 9.02 -16.67
CA ARG A 109 44.59 10.01 -16.03
C ARG A 109 43.48 10.23 -17.04
N VAL A 110 42.30 9.68 -16.76
CA VAL A 110 41.10 10.07 -17.48
C VAL A 110 41.10 11.57 -17.32
N ALA A 111 41.42 12.28 -18.40
CA ALA A 111 41.17 13.70 -18.47
C ALA A 111 39.66 13.77 -18.26
N LEU A 112 39.24 14.21 -17.08
CA LEU A 112 38.02 14.98 -17.03
C LEU A 112 38.29 16.06 -18.09
N ALA A 113 37.57 16.00 -19.20
CA ALA A 113 37.64 17.08 -20.16
C ALA A 113 37.41 18.36 -19.32
N PRO A 114 38.33 19.34 -19.36
CA PRO A 114 37.92 20.66 -18.96
C PRO A 114 36.80 21.00 -19.94
N VAL A 115 35.55 20.92 -19.46
CA VAL A 115 34.43 21.48 -20.18
C VAL A 115 34.72 22.96 -20.19
N GLU A 116 35.23 23.48 -21.29
CA GLU A 116 35.24 24.93 -21.51
C GLU A 116 33.78 25.36 -21.53
N GLY A 117 33.34 25.91 -20.40
CA GLY A 117 31.94 26.18 -20.08
C GLY A 117 31.45 25.27 -18.97
N GLU A 118 31.40 25.79 -17.74
CA GLU A 118 30.56 25.23 -16.69
C GLU A 118 29.08 25.28 -17.12
N GLU A 119 28.65 24.38 -17.99
CA GLU A 119 27.24 24.05 -18.24
C GLU A 119 27.15 22.57 -18.62
N GLY A 120 27.53 21.70 -17.68
CA GLY A 120 27.45 20.25 -17.82
C GLY A 120 26.82 19.63 -16.58
N GLY A 121 25.63 20.09 -16.22
CA GLY A 121 24.84 19.50 -15.14
C GLY A 121 24.64 18.00 -15.37
N PHE A 122 24.57 17.25 -14.28
CA PHE A 122 24.01 15.90 -14.32
C PHE A 122 22.70 15.93 -15.11
N PRO A 123 22.39 14.93 -15.95
CA PRO A 123 21.09 14.90 -16.62
C PRO A 123 20.00 15.03 -15.57
N ASP A 124 19.12 16.02 -15.75
CA ASP A 124 18.05 16.30 -14.80
C ASP A 124 17.21 15.04 -14.60
N PHE A 125 17.04 14.61 -13.36
CA PHE A 125 16.16 13.51 -13.03
C PHE A 125 14.72 13.93 -13.35
N VAL A 126 14.15 13.36 -14.40
CA VAL A 126 12.75 13.59 -14.79
C VAL A 126 11.83 12.60 -14.10
N SER A 127 10.67 13.10 -13.64
CA SER A 127 9.64 12.25 -13.06
C SER A 127 8.91 11.46 -14.17
N PRO A 128 8.73 10.12 -14.05
CA PRO A 128 8.09 9.31 -15.09
C PRO A 128 6.58 9.57 -15.25
N ILE A 129 5.96 10.30 -14.33
CA ILE A 129 4.52 10.63 -14.38
C ILE A 129 4.26 12.01 -14.99
N THR A 130 5.17 12.97 -14.78
CA THR A 130 4.96 14.37 -15.18
C THR A 130 5.94 14.87 -16.23
N GLY A 131 7.09 14.22 -16.45
CA GLY A 131 8.08 14.59 -17.47
C GLY A 131 8.92 15.84 -17.16
N GLU A 132 8.64 16.53 -16.06
CA GLU A 132 9.33 17.75 -15.65
C GLU A 132 10.61 17.46 -14.83
N PRO A 133 11.65 18.31 -14.93
CA PRO A 133 12.90 18.17 -14.18
C PRO A 133 12.69 18.40 -12.68
N ALA A 134 13.22 17.52 -11.83
CA ALA A 134 13.16 17.64 -10.39
C ALA A 134 14.12 18.72 -9.88
N GLN A 135 13.69 19.99 -9.86
CA GLN A 135 14.47 21.10 -9.31
C GLN A 135 14.85 20.81 -7.84
N ALA A 136 16.14 20.61 -7.60
CA ALA A 136 16.71 20.49 -6.27
C ALA A 136 16.66 21.87 -5.59
N LYS A 137 15.62 22.10 -4.79
CA LYS A 137 15.59 23.24 -3.87
C LYS A 137 16.60 22.95 -2.77
N GLU A 138 17.75 23.61 -2.86
CA GLU A 138 18.83 23.62 -1.90
C GLU A 138 18.25 23.92 -0.50
N ILE A 139 18.34 22.93 0.40
CA ILE A 139 17.97 23.12 1.81
C ILE A 139 19.21 23.67 2.49
N GLU A 140 19.36 25.00 2.48
CA GLU A 140 20.27 25.67 3.40
C GLU A 140 19.73 25.50 4.82
N GLN A 141 20.51 24.78 5.63
CA GLN A 141 20.29 24.65 7.05
C GLN A 141 20.94 25.86 7.73
N SER A 142 20.16 26.89 8.03
CA SER A 142 20.50 27.90 9.03
C SER A 142 19.30 28.10 9.94
N GLY A 143 19.54 27.92 11.24
CA GLY A 143 18.52 28.16 12.25
C GLY A 143 18.16 29.63 12.30
N GLU A 144 16.86 29.91 12.37
CA GLU A 144 16.29 30.95 13.21
C GLU A 144 14.80 30.61 13.38
N THR A 145 14.27 30.87 14.57
CA THR A 145 12.89 30.59 14.94
C THR A 145 11.94 31.55 14.21
N GLU A 146 11.11 31.04 13.31
CA GLU A 146 9.92 31.77 12.88
C GLU A 146 8.77 30.80 12.59
N LYS A 147 7.67 30.96 13.34
CA LYS A 147 6.39 30.27 13.14
C LYS A 147 5.70 30.95 11.95
N PRO A 148 5.40 30.25 10.84
CA PRO A 148 4.46 30.76 9.85
C PRO A 148 3.11 30.05 10.00
N GLU A 149 2.08 30.82 9.70
CA GLU A 149 0.68 30.54 9.95
C GLU A 149 0.15 29.29 9.25
N SER A 150 -0.89 28.75 9.88
CA SER A 150 -1.70 27.62 9.46
C SER A 150 -2.25 27.78 8.04
N ASN A 151 -1.78 26.92 7.14
CA ASN A 151 -2.48 26.56 5.92
C ASN A 151 -3.01 25.12 6.11
N PRO A 152 -4.34 24.87 6.13
CA PRO A 152 -4.93 23.62 6.62
C PRO A 152 -4.77 22.41 5.70
N MET A 153 -3.86 22.43 4.72
CA MET A 153 -3.77 21.38 3.69
C MET A 153 -2.37 20.86 3.35
N SER A 154 -1.32 21.20 4.10
CA SER A 154 0.01 20.60 3.86
C SER A 154 0.82 20.38 5.13
N ALA A 155 0.69 19.18 5.69
CA ALA A 155 1.82 18.35 6.12
C ALA A 155 1.29 16.92 6.35
N PRO A 156 1.90 15.90 5.72
CA PRO A 156 1.46 14.52 5.86
C PRO A 156 1.74 14.06 7.29
N ARG A 157 0.69 13.66 8.00
CA ARG A 157 0.81 12.93 9.27
C ARG A 157 1.88 11.86 9.13
N SER A 158 2.78 11.79 10.11
CA SER A 158 3.87 10.80 10.12
C SER A 158 3.31 9.39 9.98
N LEU A 159 4.03 8.53 9.26
CA LEU A 159 3.63 7.15 8.95
C LEU A 159 3.25 6.36 10.23
N SER A 160 3.98 6.63 11.31
CA SER A 160 3.72 6.15 12.68
C SER A 160 2.28 6.44 13.16
N ASP A 161 1.74 7.61 12.83
CA ASP A 161 0.41 8.06 13.26
C ASP A 161 -0.72 7.35 12.49
N ARG A 162 -0.44 6.89 11.27
CA ARG A 162 -1.36 6.07 10.46
C ARG A 162 -1.38 4.61 10.93
N LEU A 163 -0.20 4.05 11.17
CA LEU A 163 -0.06 2.68 11.67
C LEU A 163 -0.70 2.51 13.06
N ALA A 164 -0.68 3.55 13.90
CA ALA A 164 -1.33 3.52 15.20
C ALA A 164 -2.86 3.43 15.11
N ARG A 165 -3.47 3.98 14.04
CA ARG A 165 -4.94 4.00 13.86
C ARG A 165 -5.48 2.71 13.26
N ASP A 166 -4.69 2.12 12.37
CA ASP A 166 -5.05 0.91 11.62
C ASP A 166 -4.51 -0.39 12.25
N ASN A 167 -3.82 -0.33 13.40
CA ASN A 167 -3.42 -1.53 14.12
C ASN A 167 -4.58 -2.07 15.00
N PRO A 168 -5.24 -3.18 14.63
CA PRO A 168 -6.31 -3.78 15.44
C PRO A 168 -5.80 -4.35 16.77
N ILE A 169 -4.49 -4.58 16.91
CA ILE A 169 -3.87 -5.21 18.08
C ILE A 169 -3.75 -4.21 19.27
N GLY A 170 -3.49 -2.93 18.99
CA GLY A 170 -3.37 -1.90 20.04
C GLY A 170 -4.69 -1.55 20.75
N ARG A 171 -5.83 -1.75 20.08
CA ARG A 171 -7.16 -1.42 20.62
C ARG A 171 -7.62 -2.37 21.73
N GLN A 172 -7.10 -3.60 21.77
CA GLN A 172 -7.46 -4.57 22.82
C GLN A 172 -6.69 -4.37 24.13
N ILE A 173 -5.49 -3.79 24.08
CA ILE A 173 -4.65 -3.61 25.27
C ILE A 173 -5.14 -2.42 26.13
N GLY A 174 -5.76 -1.41 25.51
CA GLY A 174 -6.32 -0.24 26.21
C GLY A 174 -7.66 -0.47 26.93
N ARG A 175 -8.35 -1.60 26.71
CA ARG A 175 -9.68 -1.88 27.28
C ARG A 175 -9.65 -2.84 28.47
N ALA A 176 -8.49 -3.38 28.83
CA ALA A 176 -8.31 -4.31 29.93
C ALA A 176 -7.88 -3.62 31.24
N LYS A 177 -7.99 -2.28 31.32
CA LYS A 177 -7.59 -1.50 32.50
C LYS A 177 -8.65 -0.49 32.95
N GLU A 178 -9.92 -0.84 32.80
CA GLU A 178 -11.03 -0.28 33.59
C GLU A 178 -11.78 -1.41 34.29
#